data_AF-W5MRX0-F1
#
_entry.id   AF-W5MRX0-F1
#
_cell.length_a   1.000
_cell.length_b   1.000
_cell.length_c   1.000
_cell.angle_alpha   90.00
_cell.angle_beta   90.00
_cell.angle_gamma   90.00
#
_symmetry.space_group_name_H-M   'P 1'
#
loop_
_entity.id
_entity.type
_entity.pdbx_description
1 polymer ?
#
loop_
_entity_poly.entity_id
_entity_poly.type
_entity_poly.pdbx_seq_one_letter_code
_entity_poly.pdbx_strand_id
1 'polypeptide(L)'
;MKGKHVSVGPAGLWSVSVTSLVFKWLGGRWIRVQPGSLIQIDAGGDKFVVGVNAANSIFCLNRGPVLQYAGQGNIPWIPVVGSLKYYSCGPFGYWGVNRMD
;
A
#
# COMPACT_ATOMS: atom_id res chain seq x y z
N MET A 1 -5.19 10.94 -13.00
CA MET A 1 -4.16 9.96 -12.57
C MET A 1 -4.29 8.73 -13.44
N LYS A 2 -3.20 8.19 -14.00
CA LYS A 2 -3.20 6.82 -14.55
C LYS A 2 -2.73 5.87 -13.45
N GLY A 3 -3.64 5.05 -12.93
CA GLY A 3 -3.34 4.01 -11.95
C GLY A 3 -2.60 2.85 -12.59
N LYS A 4 -1.60 2.31 -11.89
CA LYS A 4 -0.92 1.06 -12.24
C LYS A 4 -1.57 -0.12 -11.53
N HIS A 5 -1.93 0.08 -10.26
CA HIS A 5 -2.55 -0.93 -9.41
C HIS A 5 -3.48 -0.26 -8.41
N VAL A 6 -4.61 -0.91 -8.12
CA VAL A 6 -5.65 -0.46 -7.19
C VAL A 6 -6.03 -1.66 -6.33
N SER A 7 -6.20 -1.44 -5.02
CA SER A 7 -6.70 -2.45 -4.09
C SER A 7 -7.74 -1.83 -3.16
N VAL A 8 -8.76 -2.61 -2.83
CA VAL A 8 -9.85 -2.25 -1.91
C VAL A 8 -10.01 -3.36 -0.87
N GLY A 9 -10.22 -2.96 0.38
CA GLY A 9 -10.47 -3.90 1.47
C GLY A 9 -10.75 -3.17 2.78
N PRO A 10 -10.62 -3.85 3.94
CA PRO A 10 -10.88 -3.25 5.25
C PRO A 10 -10.01 -2.04 5.55
N ALA A 11 -8.85 -1.90 4.90
CA ALA A 11 -7.96 -0.73 5.01
C ALA A 11 -8.35 0.45 4.11
N GLY A 12 -9.47 0.35 3.37
CA GLY A 12 -9.98 1.35 2.45
C GLY A 12 -9.57 1.10 1.00
N LEU A 13 -9.70 2.13 0.16
CA LEU A 13 -9.35 2.09 -1.25
C LEU A 13 -8.02 2.81 -1.48
N TRP A 14 -7.04 2.08 -2.01
CA TRP A 14 -5.67 2.52 -2.23
C TRP A 14 -5.24 2.27 -3.67
N SER A 15 -4.30 3.07 -4.15
CA SER A 15 -3.75 2.93 -5.49
C SER A 15 -2.29 3.37 -5.55
N VAL A 16 -1.59 2.82 -6.52
CA VAL A 16 -0.27 3.30 -6.95
C VAL A 16 -0.33 3.71 -8.42
N SER A 17 0.30 4.83 -8.77
CA SER A 17 0.39 5.30 -10.15
C SER A 17 1.49 4.58 -10.94
N VAL A 18 1.49 4.77 -12.26
CA VAL A 18 2.60 4.35 -13.14
C VAL A 18 3.96 4.98 -12.76
N THR A 19 3.96 6.12 -12.08
CA THR A 19 5.14 6.79 -11.53
C THR A 19 5.46 6.37 -10.10
N SER A 20 4.88 5.25 -9.64
CA SER A 20 5.04 4.69 -8.29
C SER A 20 4.55 5.58 -7.14
N LEU A 21 3.75 6.61 -7.41
CA LEU A 21 3.18 7.46 -6.36
C LEU A 21 2.00 6.74 -5.69
N VAL A 22 1.93 6.79 -4.36
CA VAL A 22 0.86 6.17 -3.57
C VAL A 22 -0.30 7.14 -3.35
N PHE A 23 -1.53 6.64 -3.44
CA PHE A 23 -2.75 7.39 -3.24
C PHE A 23 -3.74 6.62 -2.36
N LYS A 24 -4.49 7.37 -1.56
CA LYS A 24 -5.65 6.86 -0.80
C LYS A 24 -6.89 7.60 -1.27
N TRP A 25 -7.99 6.88 -1.43
CA TRP A 25 -9.29 7.48 -1.73
C TRP A 25 -9.92 8.03 -0.44
N LEU A 26 -10.18 9.33 -0.41
CA LEU A 26 -10.80 10.02 0.71
C LEU A 26 -11.83 11.01 0.17
N GLY A 27 -13.06 10.96 0.69
CA GLY A 27 -14.10 11.94 0.38
C GLY A 27 -14.36 12.15 -1.12
N GLY A 28 -14.37 11.07 -1.90
CA GLY A 28 -14.66 11.13 -3.34
C GLY A 28 -13.49 11.53 -4.24
N ARG A 29 -12.25 11.56 -3.72
CA ARG A 29 -11.06 11.88 -4.53
C ARG A 29 -9.83 11.10 -4.10
N TRP A 30 -8.87 10.98 -5.01
CA TRP A 30 -7.54 10.45 -4.72
C TRP A 30 -6.67 11.52 -4.05
N ILE A 31 -6.18 11.21 -2.85
CA ILE A 31 -5.21 12.04 -2.14
C ILE A 31 -3.85 11.35 -2.20
N ARG A 32 -2.82 12.10 -2.64
CA ARG A 32 -1.45 11.60 -2.69
C ARG A 32 -0.92 11.42 -1.26
N VAL A 33 -0.44 10.21 -0.98
CA VAL A 33 0.19 9.86 0.29
C VAL A 33 1.69 10.11 0.19
N GLN A 34 2.26 10.73 1.21
CA GLN A 34 3.70 10.99 1.30
C GLN A 34 4.22 10.60 2.69
N PRO A 35 5.49 10.20 2.82
CA PRO A 35 6.34 9.70 1.74
C PRO A 35 5.81 8.35 1.20
N GLY A 36 6.41 7.83 0.14
CA GLY A 36 6.08 6.49 -0.37
C GLY A 36 6.28 6.38 -1.88
N SER A 37 6.96 5.31 -2.30
CA SER A 37 7.09 4.92 -3.71
C SER A 37 6.89 3.42 -3.82
N LEU A 38 5.72 3.01 -4.34
CA LEU A 38 5.32 1.60 -4.43
C LEU A 38 4.87 1.27 -5.85
N ILE A 39 5.13 0.04 -6.30
CA ILE A 39 4.68 -0.47 -7.60
C ILE A 39 3.43 -1.34 -7.49
N GLN A 40 3.10 -1.81 -6.29
CA GLN A 40 1.90 -2.55 -5.93
C GLN A 40 1.53 -2.26 -4.48
N ILE A 41 0.23 -2.25 -4.16
CA ILE A 41 -0.30 -2.03 -2.82
C ILE A 41 -1.52 -2.93 -2.59
N ASP A 42 -1.72 -3.38 -1.36
CA ASP A 42 -2.88 -4.18 -0.98
C ASP A 42 -3.56 -3.68 0.30
N ALA A 43 -4.89 -3.61 0.26
CA ALA A 43 -5.73 -3.07 1.32
C ALA A 43 -6.60 -4.13 2.02
N GLY A 44 -6.30 -5.42 1.80
CA GLY A 44 -7.06 -6.54 2.35
C GLY A 44 -6.76 -6.88 3.82
N GLY A 45 -5.70 -6.31 4.42
CA GLY A 45 -5.39 -6.49 5.84
C GLY A 45 -6.47 -5.90 6.75
N ASP A 46 -6.53 -6.34 8.02
CA ASP A 46 -7.45 -5.79 9.03
C ASP A 46 -7.05 -4.34 9.38
N LYS A 47 -7.47 -3.43 8.50
CA LYS A 47 -7.24 -1.99 8.56
C LYS A 47 -5.78 -1.58 8.47
N PHE A 48 -4.89 -2.44 7.98
CA PHE A 48 -3.52 -2.08 7.60
C PHE A 48 -3.30 -2.35 6.10
N VAL A 49 -2.35 -1.65 5.50
CA VAL A 49 -1.97 -1.87 4.09
C VAL A 49 -0.56 -2.42 4.00
N VAL A 50 -0.32 -3.17 2.93
CA VAL A 50 1.02 -3.65 2.56
C VAL A 50 1.33 -3.29 1.12
N GLY A 51 2.60 -3.28 0.76
CA GLY A 51 2.98 -3.07 -0.62
C GLY A 51 4.46 -3.29 -0.84
N VAL A 52 4.86 -3.23 -2.10
CA VAL A 52 6.24 -3.42 -2.52
C VAL A 52 6.68 -2.30 -3.45
N ASN A 53 7.96 -1.94 -3.38
CA ASN A 53 8.55 -0.94 -4.28
C ASN A 53 9.26 -1.58 -5.49
N ALA A 54 9.80 -0.74 -6.37
CA ALA A 54 10.51 -1.20 -7.56
C ALA A 54 11.80 -2.00 -7.27
N ALA A 55 12.36 -1.87 -6.05
CA ALA A 55 13.50 -2.64 -5.57
C ALA A 55 13.07 -3.96 -4.88
N ASN A 56 11.79 -4.35 -5.00
CA ASN A 56 11.18 -5.50 -4.32
C ASN A 56 11.26 -5.42 -2.79
N SER A 57 11.50 -4.24 -2.21
CA SER A 57 11.44 -4.03 -0.76
C SER A 57 9.99 -4.00 -0.31
N ILE A 58 9.72 -4.61 0.84
CA ILE A 58 8.38 -4.78 1.40
C ILE A 58 8.11 -3.68 2.42
N PHE A 59 6.91 -3.11 2.38
CA PHE A 59 6.46 -2.10 3.34
C PHE A 59 5.07 -2.45 3.88
N CYS A 60 4.84 -2.14 5.14
CA CYS A 60 3.51 -2.14 5.74
C CYS A 60 3.19 -0.76 6.35
N LEU A 61 1.90 -0.49 6.50
CA LEU A 61 1.40 0.66 7.23
C LEU A 61 0.31 0.22 8.20
N ASN A 62 0.58 0.42 9.49
CA ASN A 62 -0.27 -0.01 10.58
C ASN A 62 -1.65 0.66 10.60
N ARG A 63 -2.54 0.03 11.36
CA ARG A 63 -3.95 0.44 11.52
C ARG A 63 -4.16 1.90 11.93
N GLY A 64 -3.40 2.39 12.91
CA GLY A 64 -3.55 3.77 13.39
C GLY A 64 -3.40 4.79 12.27
N PRO A 65 -2.23 4.87 11.61
CA PRO A 65 -2.01 5.75 10.46
C PRO A 65 -3.00 5.55 9.31
N VAL A 66 -3.36 4.30 8.97
CA VAL A 66 -4.35 4.03 7.91
C VAL A 66 -5.67 4.72 8.24
N LEU A 67 -6.20 4.57 9.46
CA LEU A 67 -7.51 5.11 9.83
C LEU A 67 -7.47 6.62 10.07
N GLN A 68 -6.40 7.13 10.65
CA GLN A 68 -6.27 8.54 11.02
C GLN A 68 -5.87 9.45 9.86
N TYR A 69 -5.35 8.89 8.76
CA TYR A 69 -4.92 9.70 7.63
C TYR A 69 -6.07 10.45 6.97
N ALA A 70 -6.06 11.77 7.13
CA ALA A 70 -7.04 12.72 6.60
C ALA A 70 -6.54 13.47 5.35
N GLY A 71 -5.48 12.98 4.69
CA GLY A 71 -4.94 13.58 3.48
C GLY A 71 -3.79 14.58 3.68
N GLN A 72 -3.28 14.70 4.91
CA GLN A 72 -2.17 15.58 5.27
C GLN A 72 -1.19 14.85 6.20
N GLY A 73 0.05 15.34 6.25
CA GLY A 73 1.11 14.77 7.07
C GLY A 73 1.81 13.57 6.44
N ASN A 74 2.91 13.17 7.07
CA ASN A 74 3.73 12.06 6.62
C ASN A 74 3.21 10.72 7.16
N ILE A 75 3.17 9.73 6.29
CA ILE A 75 2.83 8.35 6.63
C ILE A 75 4.09 7.57 7.05
N PRO A 76 4.07 6.93 8.24
CA PRO A 76 5.20 6.15 8.72
C PRO A 76 5.17 4.74 8.13
N TRP A 77 5.61 4.59 6.88
CA TRP A 77 5.81 3.26 6.28
C TRP A 77 6.87 2.48 7.07
N ILE A 78 6.56 1.24 7.37
CA ILE A 78 7.43 0.34 8.14
C ILE A 78 8.05 -0.64 7.13
N PRO A 79 9.39 -0.66 6.99
CA PRO A 79 10.05 -1.67 6.17
C PRO A 79 9.90 -3.04 6.82
N VAL A 80 9.65 -4.05 6.00
CA VAL A 80 9.59 -5.45 6.43
C VAL A 80 10.76 -6.20 5.79
N VAL A 81 11.44 -7.03 6.60
CA VAL A 81 12.57 -7.84 6.12
C VAL A 81 12.09 -8.82 5.05
N GLY A 82 12.84 -8.92 3.96
CA GLY A 82 12.55 -9.81 2.84
C GLY A 82 12.50 -9.09 1.50
N SER A 83 12.14 -9.82 0.44
CA SER A 83 12.02 -9.27 -0.90
C SER A 83 10.88 -9.95 -1.68
N LEU A 84 9.93 -9.15 -2.17
CA LEU A 84 8.75 -9.62 -2.92
C LEU A 84 8.44 -8.70 -4.11
N LYS A 85 7.92 -9.28 -5.20
CA LYS A 85 7.40 -8.52 -6.35
C LYS A 85 5.90 -8.22 -6.23
N TYR A 86 5.19 -8.96 -5.37
CA TYR A 86 3.78 -8.76 -5.07
C TYR A 86 3.48 -9.27 -3.66
N TYR A 87 2.69 -8.52 -2.90
CA TYR A 87 2.32 -8.87 -1.52
C TYR A 87 0.84 -8.55 -1.26
N SER A 88 0.09 -9.51 -0.72
CA SER A 88 -1.33 -9.38 -0.42
C SER A 88 -1.67 -9.94 0.95
N CYS A 89 -2.65 -9.33 1.59
CA CYS A 89 -3.11 -9.67 2.92
C CYS A 89 -4.61 -9.96 2.92
N GLY A 90 -5.02 -10.91 3.74
CA GLY A 90 -6.41 -11.20 4.00
C GLY A 90 -6.68 -11.51 5.47
N PRO A 91 -7.91 -11.89 5.82
CA PRO A 91 -8.30 -12.15 7.21
C PRO A 91 -7.56 -13.33 7.86
N PHE A 92 -6.99 -14.25 7.07
CA PHE A 92 -6.38 -15.49 7.56
C PHE A 92 -4.87 -15.57 7.33
N GLY A 93 -4.24 -14.49 6.86
CA GLY A 93 -2.80 -14.47 6.65
C GLY A 93 -2.38 -13.64 5.44
N TYR A 94 -1.10 -13.77 5.11
CA TYR A 94 -0.40 -12.91 4.16
C TYR A 94 0.40 -13.77 3.20
N TRP A 95 0.39 -13.37 1.93
CA TRP A 95 1.00 -14.13 0.85
C TRP A 95 1.73 -13.19 -0.09
N GLY A 96 2.88 -13.63 -0.58
CA GLY A 96 3.64 -12.90 -1.56
C GLY A 96 4.47 -13.82 -2.44
N VAL A 97 4.81 -13.31 -3.61
CA VAL A 97 5.69 -13.96 -4.59
C VAL A 97 6.94 -13.12 -4.78
N ASN A 98 8.07 -13.77 -5.04
CA ASN A 98 9.34 -13.09 -5.20
C ASN A 98 9.68 -12.92 -6.71
N ARG A 99 10.85 -12.34 -7.01
CA ARG A 99 11.23 -12.05 -8.40
C ARG A 99 11.56 -13.30 -9.24
N MET A 100 11.82 -14.43 -8.60
CA MET A 100 12.21 -15.68 -9.26
C MET A 100 11.02 -16.48 -9.78
N ASP A 101 9.80 -16.11 -9.37
CA ASP A 101 8.54 -16.56 -9.99
C ASP A 101 8.25 -15.78 -11.28
#